data_AF-J9F8Z9-F1
#
_entry.id   AF-J9F8Z9-F1
#
_cell.length_a   1.000
_cell.length_b   1.000
_cell.length_c   1.000
_cell.angle_alpha   90.00
_cell.angle_beta   90.00
_cell.angle_gamma   90.00
#
_symmetry.space_group_name_H-M   'P 1'
#
loop_
_entity.id
_entity.type
_entity.pdbx_description
1 polymer ?
#
loop_
_entity_poly.entity_id
_entity_poly.type
_entity_poly.pdbx_seq_one_letter_code
_entity_poly.pdbx_strand_id
1 'polypeptide(L)'
;MHLNLFRTDCRTSSLVRLPSKLLRKLLLLLCGVLLMVLPVSCYYSYPQQEDHWVVKGNGGVDSVDFYIRHHYWRNFFFEAVDSLQLMQAPAMETTFATTMPILPVPKVGRGDELGVMEVKIDATTQPATVWVKLARDQLCQGWVTEAELLEKAVPDRPVSKFIHHFSDRNLLAVLVCIVVALLSYLIRGACHKQLQIVHFNDIRSFYPTLLCLTVSLGAVLYGTMQRFAPETWVEFYFHPTLNPFDPHLPLVLSAFVASVWLIFIVGVAVLDDLLRLPDFSGSITYLMGLAGVCMMLYLFFTVSVHIYIGYPLLAAYWVFAFRRHFQKSTPHYRCGNCGAPLAHRGKCPECGAFNEF
;
A
#
# COMPACT_ATOMS: atom_id res chain seq x y z
N MET A 1 -38.49 15.55 39.70
CA MET A 1 -37.52 16.39 38.96
C MET A 1 -36.18 16.19 39.65
N HIS A 2 -35.14 15.83 38.88
CA HIS A 2 -33.80 15.38 39.31
C HIS A 2 -33.73 14.01 40.03
N LEU A 3 -32.75 13.13 39.82
CA LEU A 3 -31.86 12.78 38.71
C LEU A 3 -31.14 11.51 39.20
N ASN A 4 -31.64 10.33 38.84
CA ASN A 4 -30.98 9.05 39.14
C ASN A 4 -30.91 8.27 37.84
N LEU A 5 -29.75 8.25 37.18
CA LEU A 5 -29.36 7.25 36.16
C LEU A 5 -28.02 7.66 35.52
N PHE A 6 -26.91 7.30 36.17
CA PHE A 6 -25.66 6.97 35.47
C PHE A 6 -24.86 6.01 36.37
N ARG A 7 -25.42 4.81 36.58
CA ARG A 7 -24.63 3.65 37.00
C ARG A 7 -24.25 2.91 35.72
N THR A 8 -23.07 3.22 35.19
CA THR A 8 -22.41 2.47 34.13
C THR A 8 -21.84 1.18 34.73
N ASP A 9 -22.64 0.13 34.77
CA ASP A 9 -22.14 -1.22 35.00
C ASP A 9 -21.38 -1.71 33.76
N CYS A 10 -20.11 -1.31 33.66
CA CYS A 10 -19.15 -1.95 32.79
C CYS A 10 -18.66 -3.23 33.50
N ARG A 11 -19.41 -4.32 33.30
CA ARG A 11 -19.10 -5.64 33.88
C ARG A 11 -17.70 -6.07 33.44
N THR A 12 -16.77 -6.05 34.39
CA THR A 12 -15.40 -6.55 34.28
C THR A 12 -15.39 -7.99 33.77
N SER A 13 -14.91 -8.18 32.55
CA SER A 13 -14.61 -9.49 32.00
C SER A 13 -13.45 -10.10 32.77
N SER A 14 -13.68 -11.26 33.36
CA SER A 14 -12.69 -12.10 34.03
C SER A 14 -11.42 -12.29 33.18
N LEU A 15 -10.28 -11.90 33.74
CA LEU A 15 -8.93 -12.14 33.22
C LEU A 15 -8.62 -13.65 33.27
N VAL A 16 -9.03 -14.39 32.23
CA VAL A 16 -8.58 -15.77 32.04
C VAL A 16 -7.13 -15.72 31.53
N ARG A 17 -6.22 -16.31 32.31
CA ARG A 17 -4.79 -16.45 32.00
C ARG A 17 -4.62 -17.21 30.69
N LEU A 18 -4.08 -16.55 29.66
CA LEU A 18 -3.59 -17.23 28.45
C LEU A 18 -2.55 -18.30 28.83
N PRO A 19 -2.42 -19.41 28.07
CA PRO A 19 -1.28 -20.30 28.21
C PRO A 19 -0.01 -19.51 27.86
N SER A 20 0.72 -19.12 28.91
CA SER A 20 1.90 -18.23 28.86
C SER A 20 2.95 -18.65 27.83
N LYS A 21 3.00 -19.95 27.51
CA LYS A 21 3.93 -20.54 26.54
C LYS A 21 3.64 -20.14 25.09
N LEU A 22 2.37 -20.06 24.66
CA LEU A 22 2.01 -19.73 23.28
C LEU A 22 2.17 -18.22 23.02
N LEU A 23 1.72 -17.39 23.98
CA LEU A 23 1.91 -15.94 23.94
C LEU A 23 3.40 -15.59 23.91
N ARG A 24 4.24 -16.27 24.69
CA ARG A 24 5.69 -16.07 24.70
C ARG A 24 6.34 -16.48 23.38
N LYS A 25 5.96 -17.60 22.78
CA LYS A 25 6.45 -18.02 21.44
C LYS A 25 6.05 -17.03 20.36
N LEU A 26 4.81 -16.53 20.38
CA LEU A 26 4.31 -15.56 19.41
C LEU A 26 5.00 -14.19 19.58
N LEU A 27 5.20 -13.74 20.82
CA LEU A 27 5.93 -12.52 21.14
C LEU A 27 7.40 -12.61 20.70
N LEU A 28 8.03 -13.78 20.86
CA LEU A 28 9.37 -14.05 20.35
C LEU A 28 9.43 -14.04 18.82
N LEU A 29 8.41 -14.58 18.13
CA LEU A 29 8.30 -14.54 16.67
C LEU A 29 8.10 -13.10 16.16
N LEU A 30 7.21 -12.35 16.80
CA LEU A 30 6.95 -10.93 16.53
C LEU A 30 8.19 -10.08 16.75
N CYS A 31 8.88 -10.28 17.87
CA CYS A 31 10.12 -9.59 18.20
C CYS A 31 11.22 -9.99 17.22
N GLY A 32 11.27 -11.26 16.78
CA GLY A 32 12.16 -11.73 15.73
C GLY A 32 11.91 -11.03 14.39
N VAL A 33 10.65 -10.95 13.94
CA VAL A 33 10.29 -10.22 12.71
C VAL A 33 10.65 -8.73 12.82
N LEU A 34 10.35 -8.08 13.95
CA LEU A 34 10.71 -6.68 14.20
C LEU A 34 12.24 -6.48 14.23
N LEU A 35 12.98 -7.39 14.87
CA LEU A 35 14.45 -7.39 14.94
C LEU A 35 15.10 -7.67 13.58
N MET A 36 14.43 -8.36 12.66
CA MET A 36 14.94 -8.57 11.30
C MET A 36 14.73 -7.33 10.43
N VAL A 37 13.70 -6.52 10.69
CA VAL A 37 13.42 -5.28 9.93
C VAL A 37 14.36 -4.12 10.32
N LEU A 38 14.77 -4.05 11.59
CA LEU A 38 15.65 -3.00 12.12
C LEU A 38 17.06 -2.93 11.48
N PRO A 39 17.81 -4.04 11.29
CA PRO A 39 19.14 -4.02 10.68
C PRO A 39 19.10 -3.86 9.16
N VAL A 40 17.98 -4.18 8.49
CA VAL A 40 17.84 -4.03 7.03
C VAL A 40 17.81 -2.56 6.61
N SER A 41 17.34 -1.66 7.47
CA SER A 41 17.49 -0.21 7.23
C SER A 41 18.93 0.28 7.40
N CYS A 42 19.76 -0.44 8.16
CA CYS A 42 21.17 -0.08 8.39
C CYS A 42 22.12 -0.68 7.33
N TYR A 43 21.72 -1.79 6.69
CA TYR A 43 22.40 -2.40 5.55
C TYR A 43 21.56 -2.24 4.28
N TYR A 44 20.99 -1.05 4.09
CA TYR A 44 20.26 -0.71 2.88
C TYR A 44 21.24 -0.25 1.81
N SER A 45 21.82 -1.21 1.09
CA SER A 45 22.60 -0.90 -0.10
C SER A 45 21.62 -0.61 -1.23
N TYR A 46 21.25 0.65 -1.41
CA TYR A 46 20.78 1.10 -2.72
C TYR A 46 21.87 0.70 -3.73
N PRO A 47 21.54 0.16 -4.92
CA PRO A 47 22.55 -0.17 -5.93
C PRO A 47 23.51 1.01 -6.07
N GLN A 48 24.74 0.76 -5.61
CA GLN A 48 25.63 1.80 -5.12
C GLN A 48 26.10 2.68 -6.28
N GLN A 49 26.06 3.98 -6.02
CA GLN A 49 26.55 5.10 -6.82
C GLN A 49 28.10 5.15 -6.86
N GLU A 50 28.78 4.00 -6.91
CA GLU A 50 30.24 3.92 -6.88
C GLU A 50 30.74 3.02 -8.01
N ASP A 51 30.99 3.64 -9.16
CA ASP A 51 32.17 3.46 -10.02
C ASP A 51 31.87 4.06 -11.40
N HIS A 52 31.65 5.38 -11.46
CA HIS A 52 31.43 6.04 -12.75
C HIS A 52 32.78 6.56 -13.27
N TRP A 53 33.34 5.82 -14.21
CA TRP A 53 34.46 6.27 -15.04
C TRP A 53 34.07 7.59 -15.71
N VAL A 54 34.53 8.71 -15.15
CA VAL A 54 34.32 10.04 -15.72
C VAL A 54 35.12 10.15 -17.02
N VAL A 55 34.54 9.75 -18.13
CA VAL A 55 34.98 10.23 -19.45
C VAL A 55 34.15 11.46 -19.77
N LYS A 56 34.55 12.60 -19.20
CA LYS A 56 34.17 13.93 -19.72
C LYS A 56 34.92 14.14 -21.03
N GLY A 57 34.40 13.57 -22.10
CA GLY A 57 34.90 13.78 -23.45
C GLY A 57 33.77 13.49 -24.43
N ASN A 58 33.33 14.55 -25.14
CA ASN A 58 32.47 14.54 -26.34
C ASN A 58 31.03 15.05 -26.20
N GLY A 59 30.65 15.74 -25.12
CA GLY A 59 29.38 16.49 -25.06
C GLY A 59 28.09 15.65 -25.14
N GLY A 60 28.20 14.31 -25.13
CA GLY A 60 27.08 13.38 -25.05
C GLY A 60 26.63 13.15 -23.60
N VAL A 61 25.35 12.84 -23.42
CA VAL A 61 24.77 12.46 -22.12
C VAL A 61 25.19 11.03 -21.78
N ASP A 62 25.78 10.83 -20.59
CA ASP A 62 26.07 9.49 -20.08
C ASP A 62 24.74 8.77 -19.76
N SER A 63 24.44 7.71 -20.51
CA SER A 63 23.21 6.95 -20.36
C SER A 63 23.05 6.29 -18.99
N VAL A 64 24.15 5.88 -18.36
CA VAL A 64 24.10 5.16 -17.08
C VAL A 64 23.85 6.15 -15.95
N ASP A 65 24.62 7.23 -15.89
CA ASP A 65 24.41 8.31 -14.90
C ASP A 65 23.02 8.95 -15.04
N PHE A 66 22.54 9.13 -16.28
CA PHE A 66 21.19 9.64 -16.52
C PHE A 66 20.13 8.69 -15.97
N TYR A 67 20.21 7.39 -16.31
CA TYR A 67 19.23 6.39 -15.88
C TYR A 67 19.14 6.28 -14.36
N ILE A 68 20.28 6.28 -13.65
CA ILE A 68 20.31 6.18 -12.19
C ILE A 68 19.61 7.37 -11.52
N ARG A 69 19.73 8.58 -12.09
CA ARG A 69 19.16 9.80 -11.50
C ARG A 69 17.71 10.06 -11.88
N HIS A 70 17.31 9.69 -13.09
CA HIS A 70 15.99 10.04 -13.63
C HIS A 70 15.07 8.82 -13.79
N HIS A 71 15.58 7.60 -13.63
CA HIS A 71 14.80 6.34 -13.63
C HIS A 71 14.13 6.01 -14.98
N TYR A 72 14.53 6.66 -16.07
CA TYR A 72 14.10 6.32 -17.42
C TYR A 72 15.21 6.64 -18.44
N TRP A 73 15.08 6.11 -19.65
CA TRP A 73 15.97 6.39 -20.77
C TRP A 73 15.21 6.28 -22.10
N ARG A 74 15.93 6.09 -23.21
CA ARG A 74 15.37 5.84 -24.53
C ARG A 74 14.51 4.56 -24.56
N ASN A 75 13.44 4.59 -25.35
CA ASN A 75 12.42 3.57 -25.49
C ASN A 75 11.62 3.29 -24.20
N PHE A 76 11.65 4.23 -23.24
CA PHE A 76 10.70 4.22 -22.13
C PHE A 76 9.39 4.88 -22.56
N PHE A 77 8.26 4.36 -22.07
CA PHE A 77 6.93 4.82 -22.46
C PHE A 77 6.23 5.53 -21.29
N PHE A 78 5.68 6.69 -21.59
CA PHE A 78 4.81 7.46 -20.72
C PHE A 78 3.39 7.51 -21.30
N GLU A 79 2.38 7.70 -20.46
CA GLU A 79 1.03 8.09 -20.87
C GLU A 79 0.79 9.54 -20.44
N ALA A 80 0.26 10.36 -21.34
CA ALA A 80 -0.12 11.74 -21.05
C ALA A 80 -1.37 11.79 -20.15
N VAL A 81 -1.27 12.41 -18.98
CA VAL A 81 -2.40 12.66 -18.07
C VAL A 81 -3.11 13.98 -18.38
N ASP A 82 -2.39 14.92 -18.99
CA ASP A 82 -2.90 16.21 -19.45
C ASP A 82 -2.37 16.52 -20.86
N SER A 83 -2.86 17.60 -21.48
CA SER A 83 -2.40 18.03 -22.79
C SER A 83 -0.96 18.58 -22.75
N LEU A 84 -0.09 18.05 -23.61
CA LEU A 84 1.29 18.53 -23.79
C LEU A 84 1.47 19.18 -25.16
N GLN A 85 2.34 20.19 -25.22
CA GLN A 85 2.75 20.82 -26.47
C GLN A 85 4.21 20.47 -26.73
N LEU A 86 4.49 19.81 -27.85
CA LEU A 86 5.83 19.39 -28.20
C LEU A 86 6.53 20.48 -29.01
N MET A 87 7.66 20.99 -28.52
CA MET A 87 8.48 21.97 -29.23
C MET A 87 9.24 21.31 -30.38
N GLN A 88 9.44 22.03 -31.48
CA GLN A 88 10.15 21.46 -32.64
C GLN A 88 11.66 21.30 -32.39
N ALA A 89 12.25 22.17 -31.56
CA ALA A 89 13.65 22.11 -31.15
C ALA A 89 13.80 22.57 -29.69
N PRO A 90 14.84 22.11 -28.96
CA PRO A 90 15.21 22.65 -27.66
C PRO A 90 15.59 24.13 -27.77
N ALA A 91 15.36 24.91 -26.72
CA ALA A 91 15.61 26.36 -26.72
C ALA A 91 17.05 26.77 -27.09
N MET A 92 18.04 25.88 -26.92
CA MET A 92 19.44 26.14 -27.32
C MET A 92 19.66 26.20 -28.84
N GLU A 93 18.77 25.58 -29.64
CA GLU A 93 18.89 25.51 -31.12
C GLU A 93 18.04 26.58 -31.84
N THR A 94 17.25 27.37 -31.10
CA THR A 94 16.27 28.31 -31.69
C THR A 94 16.87 29.63 -32.18
N THR A 95 18.16 29.90 -31.94
CA THR A 95 18.84 31.10 -32.48
C THR A 95 18.96 31.10 -34.01
N PHE A 96 18.79 29.94 -34.67
CA PHE A 96 18.83 29.81 -36.14
C PHE A 96 17.44 29.56 -36.78
N ALA A 97 16.37 29.49 -35.99
CA ALA A 97 15.05 29.04 -36.45
C ALA A 97 14.14 30.17 -37.00
N THR A 98 14.67 31.34 -37.32
CA THR A 98 13.87 32.48 -37.84
C THR A 98 13.47 32.32 -39.31
N THR A 99 13.81 31.20 -39.97
CA THR A 99 13.54 31.00 -41.41
C THR A 99 13.03 29.59 -41.72
N MET A 100 12.13 29.05 -40.88
CA MET A 100 11.41 27.80 -41.19
C MET A 100 9.90 28.05 -41.18
N PRO A 101 9.14 27.42 -42.10
CA PRO A 101 7.68 27.54 -42.11
C PRO A 101 7.11 27.05 -40.78
N ILE A 102 6.11 27.77 -40.27
CA ILE A 102 5.39 27.47 -39.03
C ILE A 102 4.69 26.11 -39.23
N LEU A 103 5.37 25.01 -38.90
CA LEU A 103 4.71 23.72 -38.79
C LEU A 103 3.81 23.74 -37.55
N PRO A 104 2.63 23.12 -37.59
CA PRO A 104 1.77 23.03 -36.42
C PRO A 104 2.51 22.32 -35.28
N VAL A 105 2.55 22.96 -34.11
CA VAL A 105 3.09 22.38 -32.88
C VAL A 105 2.32 21.08 -32.61
N PRO A 106 2.99 19.90 -32.61
CA PRO A 106 2.33 18.64 -32.33
C PRO A 106 1.72 18.71 -30.93
N LYS A 107 0.39 18.61 -30.87
CA LYS A 107 -0.34 18.60 -29.60
C LYS A 107 -0.56 17.17 -29.18
N VAL A 108 -0.20 16.88 -27.94
CA VAL A 108 -0.46 15.61 -27.32
C VAL A 108 -1.70 15.74 -26.42
N GLY A 109 -2.70 14.90 -26.68
CA GLY A 109 -3.88 14.76 -25.83
C GLY A 109 -3.66 13.86 -24.61
N ARG A 110 -4.64 13.89 -23.71
CA ARG A 110 -4.71 12.98 -22.55
C ARG A 110 -5.02 11.55 -23.00
N GLY A 111 -4.34 10.58 -22.40
CA GLY A 111 -4.48 9.15 -22.68
C GLY A 111 -3.57 8.64 -23.80
N ASP A 112 -2.74 9.52 -24.37
CA ASP A 112 -1.86 9.15 -25.46
C ASP A 112 -0.51 8.62 -24.93
N GLU A 113 -0.05 7.52 -25.53
CA GLU A 113 1.26 6.92 -25.24
C GLU A 113 2.38 7.72 -25.92
N LEU A 114 3.47 7.93 -25.19
CA LEU A 114 4.63 8.73 -25.56
C LEU A 114 5.90 7.94 -25.33
N GLY A 115 6.61 7.60 -26.39
CA GLY A 115 7.93 6.99 -26.33
C GLY A 115 9.03 8.05 -26.21
N VAL A 116 9.97 7.84 -25.28
CA VAL A 116 11.20 8.63 -25.17
C VAL A 116 12.17 8.24 -26.28
N MET A 117 12.48 9.18 -27.16
CA MET A 117 13.38 8.95 -28.31
C MET A 117 14.82 9.38 -28.02
N GLU A 118 14.98 10.56 -27.43
CA GLU A 118 16.27 11.20 -27.22
C GLU A 118 16.24 12.09 -25.98
N VAL A 119 17.38 12.27 -25.33
CA VAL A 119 17.54 13.13 -24.16
C VAL A 119 18.76 14.02 -24.38
N LYS A 120 18.61 15.31 -24.07
CA LYS A 120 19.68 16.29 -24.08
C LYS A 120 19.71 17.05 -22.76
N ILE A 121 20.91 17.30 -22.23
CA ILE A 121 21.10 18.10 -21.02
C ILE A 121 21.67 19.45 -21.44
N ASP A 122 20.94 20.52 -21.12
CA ASP A 122 21.45 21.87 -21.27
C ASP A 122 22.14 22.29 -19.97
N ALA A 123 23.47 22.28 -20.00
CA ALA A 123 24.32 22.68 -18.88
C ALA A 123 24.53 24.20 -18.78
N THR A 124 23.98 24.99 -19.72
CA THR A 124 24.13 26.46 -19.71
C THR A 124 23.18 27.16 -18.74
N THR A 125 22.09 26.49 -18.36
CA THR A 125 21.13 26.94 -17.35
C THR A 125 21.50 26.41 -15.95
N GLN A 126 21.19 27.18 -14.90
CA GLN A 126 21.35 26.75 -13.50
C GLN A 126 19.99 26.82 -12.77
N PRO A 127 19.42 25.69 -12.32
CA PRO A 127 19.89 24.30 -12.53
C PRO A 127 19.84 23.86 -14.00
N ALA A 128 20.66 22.87 -14.35
CA ALA A 128 20.74 22.33 -15.71
C ALA A 128 19.37 21.80 -16.16
N THR A 129 18.93 22.18 -17.35
CA THR A 129 17.61 21.82 -17.87
C THR A 129 17.70 20.56 -18.74
N VAL A 130 16.92 19.55 -18.41
CA VAL A 130 16.81 18.32 -19.20
C VAL A 130 15.71 18.47 -20.24
N TRP A 131 16.08 18.23 -21.50
CA TRP A 131 15.17 18.21 -22.65
C TRP A 131 14.96 16.78 -23.12
N VAL A 132 13.71 16.38 -23.22
CA VAL A 132 13.30 15.03 -23.62
C VAL A 132 12.55 15.11 -24.94
N LYS A 133 13.01 14.35 -25.93
CA LYS A 133 12.30 14.18 -27.19
C LYS A 133 11.30 13.04 -27.05
N LEU A 134 10.03 13.36 -27.24
CA LEU A 134 8.91 12.42 -27.16
C LEU A 134 8.31 12.18 -28.54
N ALA A 135 7.82 10.97 -28.76
CA ALA A 135 7.06 10.61 -29.94
C ALA A 135 5.81 9.83 -29.55
N ARG A 136 4.66 10.25 -30.05
CA ARG A 136 3.44 9.43 -30.04
C ARG A 136 3.44 8.45 -31.20
N ASP A 137 3.63 9.02 -32.39
CA ASP A 137 3.67 8.33 -33.67
C ASP A 137 4.81 8.89 -34.52
N GLN A 138 5.13 8.26 -35.65
CA GLN A 138 6.18 8.73 -36.58
C GLN A 138 5.99 10.20 -37.04
N LEU A 139 4.74 10.69 -37.03
CA LEU A 139 4.37 12.04 -37.45
C LEU A 139 4.32 13.06 -36.29
N CYS A 140 4.15 12.58 -35.05
CA CYS A 140 3.95 13.42 -33.87
C CYS A 140 5.14 13.27 -32.92
N GLN A 141 6.20 14.03 -33.19
CA GLN A 141 7.43 14.06 -32.40
C GLN A 141 7.85 15.49 -32.06
N GLY A 142 8.46 15.67 -30.89
CA GLY A 142 9.07 16.94 -30.51
C GLY A 142 9.65 16.90 -29.11
N TRP A 143 10.07 18.06 -28.62
CA TRP A 143 10.82 18.24 -27.39
C TRP A 143 9.96 18.86 -26.30
N VAL A 144 10.17 18.40 -25.07
CA VAL A 144 9.57 18.99 -23.88
C VAL A 144 10.63 19.04 -22.80
N THR A 145 10.47 19.94 -21.83
CA THR A 145 11.30 19.92 -20.63
C THR A 145 10.90 18.74 -19.76
N GLU A 146 11.86 18.13 -19.07
CA GLU A 146 11.57 17.02 -18.15
C GLU A 146 10.57 17.41 -17.06
N ALA A 147 10.66 18.64 -16.54
CA ALA A 147 9.73 19.13 -15.53
C ALA A 147 8.28 19.11 -16.03
N GLU A 148 8.04 19.56 -17.26
CA GLU A 148 6.70 19.54 -17.87
C GLU A 148 6.26 18.11 -18.22
N LEU A 149 7.18 17.24 -18.64
CA LEU A 149 6.90 15.82 -18.87
C LEU A 149 6.42 15.13 -17.59
N LEU A 150 7.15 15.27 -16.48
CA LEU A 150 6.83 14.62 -15.21
C LEU A 150 5.58 15.20 -14.53
N GLU A 151 5.19 16.44 -14.86
CA GLU A 151 3.95 17.05 -14.40
C GLU A 151 2.73 16.51 -15.15
N LYS A 152 2.85 16.30 -16.46
CA LYS A 152 1.72 16.01 -17.36
C LYS A 152 1.68 14.60 -17.91
N ALA A 153 2.66 13.76 -17.59
CA ALA A 153 2.74 12.38 -18.04
C ALA A 153 3.24 11.45 -16.92
N VAL A 154 2.86 10.18 -17.02
CA VAL A 154 3.16 9.14 -16.03
C VAL A 154 3.69 7.89 -16.74
N PRO A 155 4.50 7.04 -16.09
CA PRO A 155 4.91 5.77 -16.69
C PRO A 155 3.71 4.94 -17.15
N ASP A 156 3.81 4.32 -18.32
CA ASP A 156 2.69 3.61 -18.96
C ASP A 156 2.24 2.32 -18.22
N ARG A 157 3.01 1.84 -17.26
CA ARG A 157 2.66 0.61 -16.53
C ARG A 157 1.43 0.80 -15.63
N PRO A 158 0.52 -0.20 -15.52
CA PRO A 158 -0.73 -0.07 -14.78
C PRO A 158 -0.53 0.19 -13.28
N VAL A 159 0.52 -0.37 -12.68
CA VAL A 159 0.86 -0.13 -11.27
C VAL A 159 1.28 1.32 -11.04
N SER A 160 2.08 1.90 -11.94
CA SER A 160 2.49 3.30 -11.88
C SER A 160 1.29 4.25 -12.02
N LYS A 161 0.37 3.94 -12.95
CA LYS A 161 -0.90 4.67 -13.10
C LYS A 161 -1.75 4.61 -11.83
N PHE A 162 -1.84 3.44 -11.21
CA PHE A 162 -2.55 3.28 -9.93
C PHE A 162 -1.92 4.13 -8.82
N ILE A 163 -0.59 4.12 -8.69
CA ILE A 163 0.12 4.93 -7.70
C ILE A 163 -0.12 6.43 -7.94
N HIS A 164 -0.03 6.88 -9.19
CA HIS A 164 -0.29 8.28 -9.54
C HIS A 164 -1.71 8.72 -9.14
N HIS A 165 -2.72 7.92 -9.50
CA HIS A 165 -4.10 8.22 -9.12
C HIS A 165 -4.32 8.17 -7.60
N PHE A 166 -3.71 7.20 -6.92
CA PHE A 166 -3.80 7.06 -5.47
C PHE A 166 -3.14 8.23 -4.72
N SER A 167 -2.12 8.84 -5.32
CA SER A 167 -1.39 9.99 -4.78
C SER A 167 -2.07 11.33 -5.04
N ASP A 168 -3.21 11.38 -5.74
CA ASP A 168 -3.95 12.62 -5.96
C ASP A 168 -4.37 13.22 -4.61
N ARG A 169 -4.06 14.51 -4.39
CA ARG A 169 -4.40 15.24 -3.16
C ARG A 169 -5.89 15.22 -2.89
N ASN A 170 -6.72 15.27 -3.93
CA ASN A 170 -8.17 15.25 -3.80
C ASN A 170 -8.64 13.87 -3.31
N LEU A 171 -8.08 12.79 -3.88
CA LEU A 171 -8.40 11.43 -3.46
C LEU A 171 -7.97 11.20 -2.01
N LEU A 172 -6.77 11.65 -1.63
CA LEU A 172 -6.26 11.57 -0.27
C LEU A 172 -7.19 12.30 0.72
N ALA A 173 -7.67 13.50 0.38
CA ALA A 173 -8.60 14.25 1.22
C ALA A 173 -9.95 13.51 1.41
N VAL A 174 -10.50 12.96 0.32
CA VAL A 174 -11.73 12.14 0.37
C VAL A 174 -11.52 10.90 1.24
N LEU A 175 -10.38 10.24 1.11
CA LEU A 175 -10.01 9.04 1.88
C LEU A 175 -9.96 9.31 3.39
N VAL A 176 -9.39 10.45 3.79
CA VAL A 176 -9.37 10.90 5.19
C VAL A 176 -10.80 11.15 5.69
N CYS A 177 -11.65 11.83 4.91
CA CYS A 177 -13.05 12.04 5.25
C CYS A 177 -13.81 10.72 5.43
N ILE A 178 -13.60 9.74 4.54
CA ILE A 178 -14.17 8.40 4.65
C ILE A 178 -13.74 7.73 5.95
N VAL A 179 -12.45 7.81 6.32
CA VAL A 179 -11.97 7.23 7.58
C VAL A 179 -12.59 7.88 8.80
N VAL A 180 -12.75 9.21 8.82
CA VAL A 180 -13.43 9.92 9.91
C VAL A 180 -14.90 9.50 10.00
N ALA A 181 -15.58 9.38 8.87
CA ALA A 181 -16.97 8.91 8.81
C ALA A 181 -17.10 7.47 9.34
N LEU A 182 -16.21 6.57 8.91
CA LEU A 182 -16.16 5.18 9.37
C LEU A 182 -15.86 5.08 10.86
N LEU A 183 -14.90 5.84 11.38
CA LEU A 183 -14.62 5.95 12.81
C LEU A 183 -15.88 6.37 13.58
N SER A 184 -16.56 7.42 13.12
CA SER A 184 -17.79 7.90 13.75
C SER A 184 -18.91 6.84 13.72
N TYR A 185 -19.02 6.09 12.62
CA TYR A 185 -19.98 5.01 12.46
C TYR A 185 -19.66 3.83 13.39
N LEU A 186 -18.40 3.40 13.46
CA LEU A 186 -17.94 2.34 14.35
C LEU A 186 -18.15 2.72 15.82
N ILE A 187 -17.85 3.95 16.22
CA ILE A 187 -18.08 4.45 17.59
C ILE A 187 -19.58 4.44 17.91
N ARG A 188 -20.43 4.96 17.00
CA ARG A 188 -21.89 4.95 17.17
C ARG A 188 -22.44 3.54 17.29
N GLY A 189 -22.05 2.63 16.39
CA GLY A 189 -22.52 1.25 16.41
C GLY A 189 -22.01 0.44 17.60
N ALA A 190 -20.81 0.74 18.10
CA ALA A 190 -20.30 0.20 19.36
C ALA A 190 -21.14 0.68 20.56
N CYS A 191 -21.48 1.97 20.62
CA CYS A 191 -22.34 2.54 21.66
C CYS A 191 -23.77 1.96 21.61
N HIS A 192 -24.30 1.68 20.43
CA HIS A 192 -25.63 1.08 20.26
C HIS A 192 -25.66 -0.45 20.32
N LYS A 193 -24.52 -1.13 20.53
CA LYS A 193 -24.38 -2.61 20.57
C LYS A 193 -24.94 -3.35 19.32
N GLN A 194 -25.10 -2.65 18.20
CA GLN A 194 -25.75 -3.18 17.00
C GLN A 194 -24.77 -3.69 15.94
N LEU A 195 -23.47 -3.39 16.05
CA LEU A 195 -22.48 -3.75 15.02
C LEU A 195 -21.54 -4.89 15.46
N GLN A 196 -21.38 -5.87 14.56
CA GLN A 196 -20.33 -6.86 14.65
C GLN A 196 -18.99 -6.24 14.23
N ILE A 197 -18.25 -5.68 15.19
CA ILE A 197 -16.97 -5.03 14.93
C ILE A 197 -15.83 -6.04 15.08
N VAL A 198 -14.92 -6.11 14.10
CA VAL A 198 -13.70 -6.93 14.12
C VAL A 198 -12.94 -6.73 15.43
N HIS A 199 -12.43 -7.81 16.04
CA HIS A 199 -11.89 -7.89 17.42
C HIS A 199 -12.93 -7.77 18.56
N PHE A 200 -14.09 -7.14 18.38
CA PHE A 200 -15.08 -6.92 19.45
C PHE A 200 -16.30 -7.85 19.39
N ASN A 201 -16.74 -8.24 18.20
CA ASN A 201 -17.78 -9.24 18.00
C ASN A 201 -17.53 -9.89 16.64
N ASP A 202 -16.48 -10.72 16.61
CA ASP A 202 -15.90 -11.24 15.39
C ASP A 202 -16.61 -12.54 14.95
N ILE A 203 -16.62 -12.77 13.64
CA ILE A 203 -17.04 -14.05 13.08
C ILE A 203 -16.02 -15.10 13.52
N ARG A 204 -16.44 -16.37 13.61
CA ARG A 204 -15.59 -17.49 14.06
C ARG A 204 -14.57 -17.91 12.99
N SER A 205 -13.82 -16.95 12.45
CA SER A 205 -12.77 -17.16 11.46
C SER A 205 -11.52 -16.38 11.86
N PHE A 206 -10.35 -16.93 11.54
CA PHE A 206 -9.08 -16.27 11.79
C PHE A 206 -8.75 -15.23 10.71
N TYR A 207 -9.26 -15.39 9.49
CA TYR A 207 -8.86 -14.58 8.33
C TYR A 207 -9.12 -13.07 8.48
N PRO A 208 -10.23 -12.59 9.07
CA PRO A 208 -10.42 -11.14 9.28
C PRO A 208 -9.35 -10.52 10.19
N THR A 209 -9.01 -11.23 11.27
CA THR A 209 -7.89 -10.85 12.15
C THR A 209 -6.57 -10.82 11.39
N LEU A 210 -6.29 -11.87 10.60
CA LEU A 210 -5.08 -11.96 9.81
C LEU A 210 -5.00 -10.82 8.79
N LEU A 211 -6.12 -10.47 8.13
CA LEU A 211 -6.19 -9.36 7.18
C LEU A 211 -5.79 -8.04 7.83
N CYS A 212 -6.31 -7.75 9.03
CA CYS A 212 -5.91 -6.54 9.76
C CYS A 212 -4.43 -6.53 10.14
N LEU A 213 -3.87 -7.69 10.54
CA LEU A 213 -2.44 -7.82 10.85
C LEU A 213 -1.59 -7.56 9.61
N THR A 214 -1.94 -8.15 8.47
CA THR A 214 -1.19 -8.02 7.22
C THR A 214 -1.29 -6.61 6.65
N VAL A 215 -2.47 -5.97 6.71
CA VAL A 215 -2.64 -4.56 6.34
C VAL A 215 -1.80 -3.64 7.22
N SER A 216 -1.80 -3.86 8.54
CA SER A 216 -0.98 -3.05 9.45
C SER A 216 0.53 -3.21 9.17
N LEU A 217 0.99 -4.41 8.80
CA LEU A 217 2.38 -4.64 8.40
C LEU A 217 2.72 -3.94 7.08
N GLY A 218 1.87 -4.11 6.06
CA GLY A 218 2.06 -3.47 4.76
C GLY A 218 2.11 -1.94 4.88
N ALA A 219 1.29 -1.36 5.75
CA ALA A 219 1.31 0.07 6.07
C ALA A 219 2.61 0.53 6.73
N VAL A 220 3.14 -0.25 7.69
CA VAL A 220 4.42 0.04 8.32
C VAL A 220 5.57 -0.09 7.32
N LEU A 221 5.57 -1.11 6.47
CA LEU A 221 6.57 -1.29 5.41
C LEU A 221 6.52 -0.12 4.41
N TYR A 222 5.32 0.27 3.99
CA TYR A 222 5.11 1.43 3.13
C TYR A 222 5.65 2.72 3.75
N GLY A 223 5.25 3.03 4.99
CA GLY A 223 5.76 4.20 5.71
C GLY A 223 7.28 4.15 5.94
N THR A 224 7.85 2.95 6.11
CA THR A 224 9.30 2.76 6.22
C THR A 224 9.99 3.13 4.91
N MET A 225 9.50 2.64 3.78
CA MET A 225 10.06 2.97 2.46
C MET A 225 9.98 4.46 2.17
N GLN A 226 8.83 5.10 2.40
CA GLN A 226 8.67 6.53 2.18
C GLN A 226 9.63 7.38 3.02
N ARG A 227 9.91 6.96 4.26
CA ARG A 227 10.74 7.73 5.18
C ARG A 227 12.23 7.49 5.01
N PHE A 228 12.65 6.23 4.83
CA PHE A 228 14.06 5.84 4.89
C PHE A 228 14.67 5.53 3.52
N ALA A 229 13.86 5.16 2.51
CA ALA A 229 14.34 4.81 1.17
C ALA A 229 13.44 5.41 0.06
N PRO A 230 13.26 6.75 0.03
CA PRO A 230 12.38 7.40 -0.94
C PRO A 230 12.80 7.11 -2.39
N GLU A 231 14.11 7.08 -2.68
CA GLU A 231 14.64 6.78 -4.02
C GLU A 231 14.23 5.40 -4.54
N THR A 232 14.06 4.43 -3.64
CA THR A 232 13.58 3.09 -4.03
C THR A 232 12.10 3.08 -4.38
N TRP A 233 11.31 3.91 -3.70
CA TRP A 233 9.90 4.08 -4.05
C TRP A 233 9.77 4.75 -5.42
N VAL A 234 10.65 5.71 -5.74
CA VAL A 234 10.72 6.32 -7.07
C VAL A 234 11.13 5.30 -8.13
N GLU A 235 12.18 4.51 -7.91
CA GLU A 235 12.57 3.43 -8.83
C GLU A 235 11.41 2.44 -9.06
N PHE A 236 10.71 2.04 -8.00
CA PHE A 236 9.53 1.18 -8.12
C PHE A 236 8.37 1.84 -8.90
N TYR A 237 8.24 3.16 -8.82
CA TYR A 237 7.22 3.90 -9.58
C TYR A 237 7.51 3.88 -11.09
N PHE A 238 8.77 4.00 -11.52
CA PHE A 238 9.15 3.90 -12.93
C PHE A 238 9.21 2.44 -13.41
N HIS A 239 9.69 1.53 -12.56
CA HIS A 239 9.89 0.12 -12.87
C HIS A 239 9.15 -0.80 -11.88
N PRO A 240 7.81 -0.80 -11.88
CA PRO A 240 7.05 -1.64 -10.97
C PRO A 240 7.26 -3.12 -11.28
N THR A 241 7.37 -3.91 -10.21
CA THR A 241 7.41 -5.38 -10.23
C THR A 241 6.36 -5.96 -9.29
N LEU A 242 5.72 -7.05 -9.71
CA LEU A 242 4.81 -7.82 -8.87
C LEU A 242 5.47 -9.08 -8.30
N ASN A 243 6.74 -9.33 -8.61
CA ASN A 243 7.48 -10.49 -8.13
C ASN A 243 8.17 -10.16 -6.79
N PRO A 244 7.72 -10.69 -5.64
CA PRO A 244 8.39 -10.47 -4.37
C PRO A 244 9.72 -11.23 -4.25
N PHE A 245 10.00 -12.21 -5.10
CA PHE A 245 11.19 -13.06 -5.04
C PHE A 245 12.27 -12.67 -6.05
N ASP A 246 12.18 -11.47 -6.62
CA ASP A 246 13.22 -10.95 -7.49
C ASP A 246 14.53 -10.76 -6.68
N PRO A 247 15.64 -11.43 -7.06
CA PRO A 247 16.90 -11.36 -6.32
C PRO A 247 17.55 -9.98 -6.37
N HIS A 248 17.16 -9.11 -7.31
CA HIS A 248 17.69 -7.75 -7.43
C HIS A 248 16.91 -6.72 -6.59
N LEU A 249 15.80 -7.12 -5.97
CA LEU A 249 14.97 -6.22 -5.20
C LEU A 249 15.47 -6.02 -3.77
N PRO A 250 15.48 -4.77 -3.26
CA PRO A 250 15.75 -4.52 -1.86
C PRO A 250 14.74 -5.25 -0.97
N LEU A 251 15.21 -5.81 0.15
CA LEU A 251 14.39 -6.66 1.03
C LEU A 251 13.13 -5.95 1.53
N VAL A 252 13.21 -4.66 1.82
CA VAL A 252 12.05 -3.87 2.28
C VAL A 252 10.96 -3.80 1.21
N LEU A 253 11.34 -3.58 -0.06
CA LEU A 253 10.42 -3.55 -1.19
C LEU A 253 9.83 -4.93 -1.47
N SER A 254 10.68 -5.97 -1.46
CA SER A 254 10.24 -7.38 -1.57
C SER A 254 9.20 -7.74 -0.49
N ALA A 255 9.48 -7.40 0.77
CA ALA A 255 8.56 -7.63 1.88
C ALA A 255 7.24 -6.86 1.71
N PHE A 256 7.29 -5.64 1.20
CA PHE A 256 6.09 -4.86 0.89
C PHE A 256 5.25 -5.54 -0.20
N VAL A 257 5.85 -5.91 -1.33
CA VAL A 257 5.15 -6.61 -2.43
C VAL A 257 4.56 -7.94 -1.95
N ALA A 258 5.31 -8.70 -1.13
CA ALA A 258 4.80 -9.92 -0.51
C ALA A 258 3.61 -9.66 0.42
N SER A 259 3.64 -8.57 1.18
CA SER A 259 2.52 -8.17 2.05
C SER A 259 1.27 -7.80 1.24
N VAL A 260 1.42 -7.14 0.08
CA VAL A 260 0.32 -6.81 -0.83
C VAL A 260 -0.33 -8.10 -1.36
N TRP A 261 0.47 -9.05 -1.83
CA TRP A 261 -0.03 -10.37 -2.23
C TRP A 261 -0.76 -11.09 -1.11
N LEU A 262 -0.20 -11.05 0.11
CA LEU A 262 -0.83 -11.67 1.27
C LEU A 262 -2.17 -11.01 1.62
N ILE A 263 -2.29 -9.69 1.50
CA ILE A 263 -3.56 -8.96 1.68
C ILE A 263 -4.60 -9.44 0.66
N PHE A 264 -4.23 -9.62 -0.62
CA PHE A 264 -5.15 -10.16 -1.63
C PHE A 264 -5.59 -11.58 -1.31
N ILE A 265 -4.65 -12.48 -1.00
CA ILE A 265 -4.94 -13.89 -0.69
C ILE A 265 -5.85 -14.01 0.53
N VAL A 266 -5.52 -13.31 1.61
CA VAL A 266 -6.32 -13.32 2.84
C VAL A 266 -7.67 -12.63 2.62
N GLY A 267 -7.72 -11.56 1.82
CA GLY A 267 -8.97 -10.89 1.45
C GLY A 267 -9.93 -11.82 0.71
N VAL A 268 -9.44 -12.60 -0.25
CA VAL A 268 -10.24 -13.63 -0.94
C VAL A 268 -10.71 -14.70 0.05
N ALA A 269 -9.85 -15.14 0.97
CA ALA A 269 -10.24 -16.11 2.00
C ALA A 269 -11.34 -15.58 2.94
N VAL A 270 -11.28 -14.29 3.30
CA VAL A 270 -12.36 -13.64 4.08
C VAL A 270 -13.65 -13.62 3.27
N LEU A 271 -13.60 -13.25 1.98
CA LEU A 271 -14.79 -13.23 1.13
C LEU A 271 -15.43 -14.62 1.02
N ASP A 272 -14.64 -15.67 0.77
CA ASP A 272 -15.13 -17.05 0.71
C ASP A 272 -15.79 -17.48 2.03
N ASP A 273 -15.18 -17.18 3.17
CA ASP A 273 -15.75 -17.46 4.49
C ASP A 273 -17.08 -16.71 4.73
N LEU A 274 -17.19 -15.46 4.28
CA LEU A 274 -18.38 -14.64 4.44
C LEU A 274 -19.53 -15.06 3.52
N LEU A 275 -19.21 -15.50 2.30
CA LEU A 275 -20.19 -15.99 1.33
C LEU A 275 -20.82 -17.31 1.74
N ARG A 276 -20.15 -18.09 2.60
CA ARG A 276 -20.67 -19.35 3.17
C ARG A 276 -21.64 -19.14 4.35
N LEU A 277 -21.79 -17.91 4.83
CA LEU A 277 -22.74 -17.61 5.91
C LEU A 277 -24.16 -17.46 5.37
N PRO A 278 -25.19 -17.95 6.09
CA PRO A 278 -26.58 -17.87 5.63
C PRO A 278 -27.14 -16.43 5.62
N ASP A 279 -26.58 -15.52 6.43
CA ASP A 279 -27.02 -14.13 6.54
C ASP A 279 -26.25 -13.18 5.61
N PHE A 280 -26.66 -13.12 4.34
CA PHE A 280 -25.99 -12.29 3.32
C PHE A 280 -25.90 -10.79 3.68
N SER A 281 -26.99 -10.22 4.21
CA SER A 281 -27.04 -8.79 4.62
C SER A 281 -26.08 -8.48 5.79
N GLY A 282 -25.97 -9.41 6.74
CA GLY A 282 -25.02 -9.32 7.86
C GLY A 282 -23.57 -9.39 7.38
N SER A 283 -23.28 -10.30 6.44
CA SER A 283 -21.95 -10.46 5.84
C SER A 283 -21.47 -9.21 5.10
N ILE A 284 -22.33 -8.54 4.32
CA ILE A 284 -21.96 -7.29 3.63
C ILE A 284 -21.65 -6.18 4.63
N THR A 285 -22.49 -6.03 5.66
CA THR A 285 -22.29 -5.00 6.70
C THR A 285 -20.98 -5.22 7.45
N TYR A 286 -20.66 -6.49 7.76
CA TYR A 286 -19.39 -6.86 8.37
C TYR A 286 -18.21 -6.59 7.44
N LEU A 287 -18.30 -6.93 6.15
CA LEU A 287 -17.24 -6.67 5.17
C LEU A 287 -16.92 -5.18 5.05
N MET A 288 -17.95 -4.33 5.01
CA MET A 288 -17.79 -2.87 5.01
C MET A 288 -17.11 -2.37 6.30
N GLY A 289 -17.49 -2.92 7.45
CA GLY A 289 -16.84 -2.63 8.73
C GLY A 289 -15.37 -3.06 8.75
N LEU A 290 -15.06 -4.25 8.23
CA LEU A 290 -13.70 -4.80 8.13
C LEU A 290 -12.85 -3.96 7.17
N ALA A 291 -13.37 -3.62 6.00
CA ALA A 291 -12.70 -2.74 5.04
C ALA A 291 -12.39 -1.38 5.69
N GLY A 292 -13.35 -0.83 6.45
CA GLY A 292 -13.14 0.42 7.17
C GLY A 292 -12.07 0.35 8.26
N VAL A 293 -12.04 -0.74 9.04
CA VAL A 293 -10.98 -0.98 10.03
C VAL A 293 -9.62 -1.13 9.34
N CYS A 294 -9.54 -1.87 8.24
CA CYS A 294 -8.31 -2.02 7.46
C CYS A 294 -7.82 -0.67 6.92
N MET A 295 -8.71 0.15 6.37
CA MET A 295 -8.42 1.50 5.89
C MET A 295 -7.86 2.39 7.00
N MET A 296 -8.50 2.37 8.17
CA MET A 296 -8.05 3.12 9.35
C MET A 296 -6.66 2.66 9.82
N LEU A 297 -6.43 1.34 9.91
CA LEU A 297 -5.12 0.79 10.27
C LEU A 297 -4.04 1.21 9.28
N TYR A 298 -4.34 1.16 7.97
CA TYR A 298 -3.41 1.55 6.92
C TYR A 298 -2.97 3.01 7.07
N LEU A 299 -3.92 3.96 7.16
CA LEU A 299 -3.56 5.38 7.32
C LEU A 299 -2.84 5.64 8.65
N PHE A 300 -3.36 5.09 9.74
CA PHE A 300 -2.82 5.30 11.08
C PHE A 300 -1.36 4.83 11.18
N PHE A 301 -1.05 3.63 10.70
CA PHE A 301 0.31 3.11 10.75
C PHE A 301 1.26 3.80 9.77
N THR A 302 0.79 4.15 8.56
CA THR A 302 1.59 4.92 7.59
C THR A 302 2.07 6.26 8.17
N VAL A 303 1.17 6.99 8.84
CA VAL A 303 1.50 8.25 9.53
C VAL A 303 2.33 8.01 10.79
N SER A 304 2.02 6.98 11.58
CA SER A 304 2.73 6.69 12.83
C SER A 304 4.21 6.37 12.63
N VAL A 305 4.58 5.74 11.50
CA VAL A 305 5.99 5.48 11.16
C VAL A 305 6.76 6.78 10.90
N HIS A 306 6.12 7.79 10.30
CA HIS A 306 6.75 9.10 10.11
C HIS A 306 7.10 9.79 11.43
N ILE A 307 6.46 9.39 12.54
CA ILE A 307 6.68 9.89 13.91
C ILE A 307 7.51 8.88 14.75
N TYR A 308 8.12 7.86 14.13
CA TYR A 308 8.93 6.80 14.77
C TYR A 308 8.22 5.88 15.78
N ILE A 309 6.97 6.18 16.16
CA ILE A 309 6.17 5.37 17.09
C ILE A 309 5.46 4.18 16.40
N GLY A 310 5.49 4.10 15.08
CA GLY A 310 4.78 3.06 14.32
C GLY A 310 5.17 1.63 14.67
N TYR A 311 6.46 1.33 14.83
CA TYR A 311 6.96 -0.01 15.14
C TYR A 311 6.53 -0.55 16.52
N PRO A 312 6.72 0.18 17.65
CA PRO A 312 6.25 -0.31 18.94
C PRO A 312 4.72 -0.43 18.99
N LEU A 313 4.02 0.46 18.29
CA LEU A 313 2.57 0.43 18.19
C LEU A 313 2.05 -0.76 17.38
N LEU A 314 2.76 -1.16 16.32
CA LEU A 314 2.46 -2.36 15.54
C LEU A 314 2.59 -3.60 16.43
N ALA A 315 3.68 -3.71 17.19
CA ALA A 315 3.89 -4.82 18.12
C ALA A 315 2.77 -4.87 19.18
N ALA A 316 2.42 -3.72 19.77
CA ALA A 316 1.32 -3.63 20.74
C ALA A 316 -0.02 -4.05 20.12
N TYR A 317 -0.31 -3.59 18.89
CA TYR A 317 -1.52 -3.94 18.15
C TYR A 317 -1.60 -5.43 17.84
N TRP A 318 -0.51 -6.04 17.37
CA TRP A 318 -0.47 -7.48 17.09
C TRP A 318 -0.71 -8.30 18.35
N VAL A 319 -0.02 -7.96 19.45
CA VAL A 319 -0.23 -8.63 20.75
C VAL A 319 -1.69 -8.50 21.19
N PHE A 320 -2.29 -7.32 21.06
CA PHE A 320 -3.70 -7.11 21.35
C PHE A 320 -4.61 -7.98 20.48
N ALA A 321 -4.43 -7.95 19.16
CA ALA A 321 -5.22 -8.69 18.19
C ALA A 321 -5.17 -10.21 18.44
N PHE A 322 -3.97 -10.76 18.63
CA PHE A 322 -3.81 -12.17 18.96
C PHE A 322 -4.42 -12.54 20.30
N ARG A 323 -4.18 -11.75 21.36
CA ARG A 323 -4.78 -12.01 22.67
C ARG A 323 -6.30 -12.01 22.58
N ARG A 324 -6.86 -11.06 21.84
CA ARG A 324 -8.30 -10.93 21.66
C ARG A 324 -8.88 -12.10 20.87
N HIS A 325 -8.19 -12.53 19.80
CA HIS A 325 -8.57 -13.71 19.02
C HIS A 325 -8.58 -14.95 19.91
N PHE A 326 -7.48 -15.25 20.62
CA PHE A 326 -7.42 -16.45 21.49
C PHE A 326 -8.39 -16.41 22.68
N GLN A 327 -8.74 -15.24 23.20
CA GLN A 327 -9.72 -15.11 24.28
C GLN A 327 -11.16 -15.37 23.82
N LYS A 328 -11.46 -15.13 22.54
CA LYS A 328 -12.82 -15.26 21.97
C LYS A 328 -13.01 -16.47 21.09
N SER A 329 -11.92 -17.04 20.59
CA SER A 329 -11.91 -18.28 19.83
C SER A 329 -12.14 -19.47 20.77
N THR A 330 -13.38 -19.69 21.18
CA THR A 330 -13.88 -21.01 21.59
C THR A 330 -15.37 -21.13 21.34
N PRO A 331 -15.88 -22.24 20.73
CA PRO A 331 -15.21 -23.54 20.63
C PRO A 331 -15.11 -24.15 19.22
N HIS A 332 -14.17 -25.09 19.09
CA HIS A 332 -13.63 -25.61 17.82
C HIS A 332 -14.49 -26.70 17.15
N TYR A 333 -15.55 -27.16 17.81
CA TYR A 333 -16.33 -28.31 17.38
C TYR A 333 -17.69 -27.84 16.86
N ARG A 334 -18.14 -28.40 15.73
CA ARG A 334 -19.53 -28.30 15.27
C ARG A 334 -20.15 -29.68 15.36
N CYS A 335 -21.44 -29.73 15.66
CA CYS A 335 -22.15 -30.99 15.65
C CYS A 335 -22.23 -31.53 14.23
N GLY A 336 -21.84 -32.78 14.01
CA GLY A 336 -21.98 -33.45 12.72
C GLY A 336 -23.44 -33.66 12.29
N ASN A 337 -24.38 -33.62 13.25
CA ASN A 337 -25.80 -33.82 12.99
C ASN A 337 -26.57 -32.49 12.76
N CYS A 338 -26.44 -31.51 13.67
CA CYS A 338 -27.20 -30.25 13.59
C CYS A 338 -26.37 -29.02 13.22
N GLY A 339 -25.05 -29.15 13.06
CA GLY A 339 -24.16 -28.02 12.75
C GLY A 339 -23.96 -27.00 13.89
N ALA A 340 -24.63 -27.18 15.04
CA ALA A 340 -24.53 -26.29 16.18
C ALA A 340 -23.09 -26.29 16.76
N PRO A 341 -22.60 -25.15 17.29
CA PRO A 341 -21.28 -25.09 17.91
C PRO A 341 -21.23 -25.83 19.25
N LEU A 342 -20.18 -26.62 19.46
CA LEU A 342 -19.91 -27.38 20.69
C LEU A 342 -18.65 -26.88 21.39
N ALA A 343 -18.78 -26.59 22.68
CA ALA A 343 -17.68 -26.19 23.60
C ALA A 343 -16.50 -27.17 23.60
N HIS A 344 -16.83 -28.46 23.59
CA HIS A 344 -15.93 -29.59 23.70
C HIS A 344 -16.51 -30.77 22.90
N ARG A 345 -15.67 -31.74 22.55
CA ARG A 345 -16.13 -33.02 21.99
C ARG A 345 -17.10 -33.67 22.97
N GLY A 346 -18.19 -34.24 22.46
CA GLY A 346 -19.20 -34.86 23.29
C GLY A 346 -20.62 -34.56 22.84
N LYS A 347 -21.54 -34.58 23.81
CA LYS A 347 -22.98 -34.48 23.54
C LYS A 347 -23.36 -33.05 23.15
N CYS A 348 -23.99 -32.89 21.99
CA CYS A 348 -24.51 -31.61 21.55
C CYS A 348 -25.65 -31.16 22.49
N PRO A 349 -25.61 -29.94 23.04
CA PRO A 349 -26.67 -29.44 23.92
C PRO A 349 -27.99 -29.17 23.18
N GLU A 350 -27.93 -28.90 21.87
CA GLU A 350 -29.10 -28.59 21.04
C GLU A 350 -29.83 -29.85 20.56
N CYS A 351 -29.11 -30.83 20.02
CA CYS A 351 -29.71 -32.02 19.39
C CYS A 351 -29.43 -33.33 20.13
N GLY A 352 -28.64 -33.31 21.20
CA GLY A 352 -28.29 -34.51 21.97
C GLY A 352 -27.36 -35.49 21.27
N ALA A 353 -26.95 -35.23 20.02
CA ALA A 353 -26.06 -36.11 19.25
C ALA A 353 -24.65 -36.11 19.87
N PHE A 354 -24.04 -37.29 19.98
CA PHE A 354 -22.70 -37.46 20.52
C PHE A 354 -21.67 -37.33 19.39
N ASN A 355 -20.78 -36.33 19.47
CA ASN A 355 -19.78 -36.05 18.45
C ASN A 355 -18.41 -36.52 18.96
N GLU A 356 -17.97 -37.70 18.50
CA GLU A 356 -16.71 -38.35 18.92
C GLU A 356 -15.52 -38.08 17.98
N PHE A 357 -15.77 -37.64 16.74
CA PHE A 357 -14.75 -37.52 15.69
C PHE A 357 -14.15 -36.12 15.59
#